data_AF-A0A9E1ZND7-F1
#
_entry.id   AF-A0A9E1ZND7-F1
#
_cell.length_a   1.000
_cell.length_b   1.000
_cell.length_c   1.000
_cell.angle_alpha   90.00
_cell.angle_beta   90.00
_cell.angle_gamma   90.00
#
_symmetry.space_group_name_H-M   'P 1'
#
loop_
_entity.id
_entity.type
_entity.pdbx_description
1 polymer ?
#
loop_
_entity_poly.entity_id
_entity_poly.type
_entity_poly.pdbx_seq_one_letter_code
_entity_poly.pdbx_strand_id
1 'polypeptide(L)'
;MSNNNNAPQGLLFSMIFGGIFFLAGAFIVMISTNIIHADPSSFHAPRWVVGAAGGVFMLAGMLVAIQGSFGPDGMQTKLYQWLQFLIGLAFMALFSSVFL
;
A
#
# COMPACT_ATOMS: atom_id res chain seq x y z
N MET A 1 -2.91 -34.26 -3.59
CA MET A 1 -4.13 -33.86 -2.85
C MET A 1 -4.08 -32.35 -2.67
N SER A 2 -4.71 -31.61 -3.59
CA SER A 2 -4.76 -30.14 -3.53
C SER A 2 -5.84 -29.74 -2.53
N ASN A 3 -5.43 -29.17 -1.40
CA ASN A 3 -6.35 -28.71 -0.35
C ASN A 3 -6.96 -27.37 -0.80
N ASN A 4 -7.98 -27.46 -1.66
CA ASN A 4 -8.69 -26.34 -2.30
C ASN A 4 -9.63 -25.55 -1.37
N ASN A 5 -9.54 -25.77 -0.05
CA ASN A 5 -10.47 -25.19 0.92
C ASN A 5 -10.12 -23.74 1.35
N ASN A 6 -8.97 -23.21 0.92
CA ASN A 6 -8.49 -21.89 1.38
C ASN A 6 -8.65 -20.76 0.34
N ALA A 7 -9.20 -21.00 -0.85
CA ALA A 7 -9.26 -19.97 -1.90
C ALA A 7 -10.10 -18.72 -1.50
N PRO A 8 -11.30 -18.85 -0.88
CA PRO A 8 -12.04 -17.68 -0.41
C PRO A 8 -11.41 -17.07 0.84
N GLN A 9 -10.77 -17.89 1.66
CA GLN A 9 -10.16 -17.49 2.93
C GLN A 9 -8.88 -16.67 2.71
N GLY A 10 -8.05 -17.05 1.74
CA GLY A 10 -6.87 -16.29 1.32
C GLY A 10 -7.23 -14.94 0.69
N LEU A 11 -8.32 -14.89 -0.11
CA LEU A 11 -8.80 -13.66 -0.73
C LEU A 11 -9.38 -12.69 0.31
N LEU A 12 -10.25 -13.18 1.22
CA LEU A 12 -10.77 -12.35 2.31
C LEU A 12 -9.66 -11.88 3.25
N PHE A 13 -8.71 -12.76 3.58
CA PHE A 13 -7.59 -12.41 4.46
C PHE A 13 -6.70 -11.31 3.84
N SER A 14 -6.31 -11.49 2.58
CA SER A 14 -5.50 -10.49 1.86
C SER A 14 -6.24 -9.18 1.63
N MET A 15 -7.56 -9.21 1.39
CA MET A 15 -8.35 -8.00 1.22
C MET A 15 -8.53 -7.23 2.53
N ILE A 16 -8.80 -7.91 3.65
CA ILE A 16 -8.89 -7.28 4.98
C ILE A 16 -7.51 -6.76 5.41
N PHE A 17 -6.47 -7.58 5.29
CA PHE A 17 -5.12 -7.21 5.70
C PHE A 17 -4.57 -6.07 4.83
N GLY A 18 -4.64 -6.19 3.51
CA GLY A 18 -4.24 -5.14 2.58
C GLY A 18 -5.05 -3.86 2.76
N GLY A 19 -6.37 -3.99 3.01
CA GLY A 19 -7.26 -2.87 3.27
C GLY A 19 -6.89 -2.08 4.54
N ILE A 20 -6.57 -2.77 5.64
CA ILE A 20 -6.14 -2.11 6.89
C ILE A 20 -4.82 -1.37 6.68
N PHE A 21 -3.84 -1.99 6.01
CA PHE A 21 -2.56 -1.35 5.72
C PHE A 21 -2.72 -0.15 4.77
N PHE A 22 -3.59 -0.26 3.78
CA PHE A 22 -3.93 0.83 2.87
C PHE A 22 -4.56 2.01 3.63
N LEU A 23 -5.56 1.73 4.49
CA LEU A 23 -6.24 2.74 5.30
C LEU A 23 -5.29 3.41 6.29
N ALA A 24 -4.43 2.64 6.96
CA ALA A 24 -3.42 3.18 7.87
C ALA A 24 -2.42 4.08 7.13
N GLY A 25 -1.93 3.65 5.98
CA GLY A 25 -1.05 4.46 5.13
C GLY A 25 -1.72 5.74 4.65
N ALA A 26 -2.96 5.65 4.15
CA ALA A 26 -3.75 6.80 3.71
C ALA A 26 -3.99 7.80 4.86
N PHE A 27 -4.25 7.31 6.07
CA PHE A 27 -4.38 8.15 7.26
C PHE A 27 -3.09 8.92 7.57
N ILE A 28 -1.94 8.26 7.51
CA ILE A 28 -0.63 8.90 7.72
C ILE A 28 -0.35 9.97 6.64
N VAL A 29 -0.67 9.70 5.38
CA VAL A 29 -0.53 10.68 4.28
C VAL A 29 -1.46 11.89 4.49
N MET A 30 -2.69 11.67 4.95
CA MET A 30 -3.62 12.77 5.26
C MET A 30 -3.14 13.65 6.42
N ILE A 31 -2.50 13.05 7.43
CA ILE A 31 -1.83 13.79 8.51
C ILE A 31 -0.62 14.59 7.99
N SER A 32 0.17 13.99 7.09
CA SER A 32 1.37 14.61 6.54
C SER A 32 1.04 15.81 5.63
N THR A 33 -0.02 15.71 4.83
CA THR A 33 -0.51 16.76 3.91
C THR A 33 -1.32 17.85 4.62
N ASN A 34 -1.42 17.79 5.94
CA ASN A 34 -2.14 18.73 6.78
C ASN A 34 -3.66 18.78 6.56
N ILE A 35 -4.24 17.82 5.82
CA ILE A 35 -5.69 17.64 5.71
C ILE A 35 -6.27 17.32 7.10
N ILE A 36 -5.57 16.44 7.85
CA ILE A 36 -5.85 16.20 9.26
C ILE A 36 -4.84 17.02 10.08
N HIS A 37 -5.34 17.96 10.87
CA HIS A 37 -4.52 18.78 11.76
C HIS A 37 -4.04 17.94 12.93
N ALA A 38 -2.77 17.56 12.91
CA ALA A 38 -2.06 17.03 14.07
C ALA A 38 -1.22 18.16 14.68
N ASP A 39 -1.11 18.16 16.01
CA ASP A 39 -0.34 19.16 16.74
C ASP A 39 1.13 19.13 16.26
N PRO A 40 1.70 20.26 15.79
CA PRO A 40 3.10 20.34 15.38
C PRO A 40 4.08 19.87 16.46
N SER A 41 3.71 19.93 17.75
CA SER A 41 4.53 19.39 18.86
C SER A 41 4.73 17.88 18.79
N SER A 42 3.84 17.16 18.10
CA SER A 42 3.87 15.70 17.94
C SER A 42 4.73 15.24 16.76
N PHE A 43 5.14 16.15 15.87
CA PHE A 43 5.99 15.84 14.73
C PHE A 43 7.48 15.98 15.08
N HIS A 44 8.11 14.86 15.44
CA HIS A 44 9.57 14.79 15.62
C HIS A 44 10.35 14.69 14.30
N ALA A 45 9.66 14.56 13.16
CA ALA A 45 10.26 14.38 11.84
C ALA A 45 9.64 15.34 10.81
N PRO A 46 10.38 15.67 9.73
CA PRO A 46 9.85 16.49 8.65
C PRO A 46 8.60 15.87 8.01
N ARG A 47 7.59 16.69 7.70
CA ARG A 47 6.27 16.22 7.26
C ARG A 47 6.31 15.47 5.92
N TRP A 48 7.25 15.79 5.05
CA TRP A 48 7.46 15.05 3.79
C TRP A 48 7.98 13.63 4.03
N VAL A 49 8.83 13.41 5.04
CA VAL A 49 9.30 12.06 5.43
C VAL A 49 8.15 11.24 6.00
N VAL A 50 7.31 11.86 6.85
CA VAL A 50 6.10 11.20 7.37
C VAL A 50 5.13 10.84 6.25
N GLY A 51 4.98 11.73 5.26
CA GLY A 51 4.19 11.46 4.06
C GLY A 51 4.76 10.33 3.22
N ALA A 52 6.08 10.27 3.03
CA ALA A 52 6.74 9.20 2.30
C ALA A 52 6.55 7.84 3.00
N ALA A 53 6.68 7.80 4.33
CA ALA A 53 6.44 6.60 5.14
C ALA A 53 4.97 6.13 5.06
N GLY A 54 4.01 7.06 5.13
CA GLY A 54 2.59 6.76 4.92
C GLY A 54 2.29 6.25 3.52
N GLY A 55 2.91 6.84 2.49
CA GLY A 55 2.78 6.42 1.09
C GLY A 55 3.30 5.01 0.85
N VAL A 56 4.43 4.65 1.47
CA VAL A 56 4.97 3.28 1.45
C VAL A 56 3.97 2.28 2.06
N PHE A 57 3.40 2.61 3.21
CA PHE A 57 2.37 1.76 3.85
C PHE A 57 1.10 1.63 2.99
N MET A 58 0.67 2.72 2.37
CA MET A 58 -0.50 2.75 1.50
C MET A 58 -0.28 1.85 0.26
N LEU A 59 0.86 2.01 -0.43
CA LEU A 59 1.21 1.20 -1.60
C LEU A 59 1.44 -0.27 -1.25
N ALA A 60 2.03 -0.56 -0.09
CA ALA A 60 2.21 -1.94 0.38
C ALA A 60 0.85 -2.62 0.64
N GLY A 61 -0.09 -1.93 1.30
CA GLY A 61 -1.45 -2.43 1.50
C GLY A 61 -2.19 -2.71 0.19
N MET A 62 -2.04 -1.81 -0.79
CA MET A 62 -2.58 -1.99 -2.13
C MET A 62 -1.99 -3.21 -2.86
N LEU A 63 -0.69 -3.46 -2.74
CA LEU A 63 -0.06 -4.67 -3.31
C LEU A 63 -0.63 -5.95 -2.71
N VAL A 64 -0.80 -5.99 -1.39
CA VAL A 64 -1.34 -7.19 -0.72
C VAL A 64 -2.79 -7.44 -1.13
N ALA A 65 -3.61 -6.39 -1.23
CA ALA A 65 -4.99 -6.51 -1.70
C ALA A 65 -5.07 -6.98 -3.17
N ILE A 66 -4.21 -6.46 -4.04
CA ILE A 66 -4.14 -6.85 -5.46
C ILE A 66 -3.66 -8.30 -5.58
N GLN A 67 -2.56 -8.68 -4.93
CA GLN A 67 -2.07 -10.07 -4.96
C GLN A 67 -3.09 -11.08 -4.42
N GLY A 68 -3.90 -10.65 -3.46
CA GLY A 68 -5.03 -11.40 -2.95
C GLY A 68 -6.20 -11.59 -3.92
N SER A 69 -6.49 -10.54 -4.69
CA SER A 69 -7.62 -10.48 -5.62
C SER A 69 -7.32 -11.14 -6.96
N PHE A 70 -6.09 -11.04 -7.43
CA PHE A 70 -5.62 -11.71 -8.64
C PHE A 70 -5.02 -13.06 -8.25
N GLY A 71 -5.80 -14.13 -8.41
CA GLY A 71 -5.31 -15.50 -8.22
C GLY A 71 -4.15 -15.87 -9.18
N PRO A 72 -3.62 -17.11 -9.11
CA PRO A 72 -2.46 -17.53 -9.89
C PRO A 72 -2.57 -17.25 -11.40
N ASP A 73 -3.77 -17.37 -11.96
CA ASP A 73 -4.04 -17.12 -13.38
C ASP A 73 -4.17 -15.61 -13.72
N GLY A 74 -4.52 -14.78 -12.73
CA GLY A 74 -4.64 -13.32 -12.88
C GLY A 74 -3.29 -12.60 -12.95
N MET A 75 -2.24 -13.20 -12.39
CA MET A 75 -0.89 -12.62 -12.33
C MET A 75 -0.20 -12.56 -13.71
N GLN A 76 -0.67 -13.31 -14.70
CA GLN A 76 -0.14 -13.26 -16.08
C GLN A 76 -0.88 -12.26 -16.99
N THR A 77 -1.91 -11.58 -16.48
CA THR A 77 -2.62 -10.58 -17.26
C THR A 77 -1.75 -9.34 -17.50
N LYS A 78 -1.88 -8.73 -18.70
CA LYS A 78 -1.18 -7.47 -19.02
C LYS A 78 -1.53 -6.34 -18.05
N LEU A 79 -2.75 -6.34 -17.53
CA LEU A 79 -3.20 -5.36 -16.54
C LEU A 79 -2.42 -5.47 -15.23
N TYR A 80 -2.23 -6.68 -14.71
CA TYR A 80 -1.46 -6.91 -13.50
C TYR A 80 0.01 -6.47 -13.65
N GLN A 81 0.63 -6.77 -14.80
CA GLN A 81 2.01 -6.33 -15.10
C GLN A 81 2.13 -4.80 -15.14
N TRP A 82 1.18 -4.10 -15.78
CA TRP A 82 1.16 -2.63 -15.81
C TRP A 82 0.92 -2.03 -14.42
N LEU A 83 0.01 -2.59 -13.63
CA LEU A 83 -0.22 -2.18 -12.24
C LEU A 83 1.04 -2.37 -11.40
N GLN A 84 1.69 -3.52 -11.49
CA GLN A 84 2.93 -3.80 -10.75
C GLN A 84 4.06 -2.85 -11.17
N PHE A 85 4.18 -2.53 -12.47
CA PHE A 85 5.14 -1.54 -12.96
C PHE A 85 4.88 -0.15 -12.38
N LEU A 86 3.62 0.32 -12.43
CA LEU A 86 3.23 1.63 -11.90
C LEU A 86 3.44 1.72 -10.38
N ILE A 87 3.09 0.67 -9.64
CA ILE A 87 3.30 0.61 -8.20
C ILE A 87 4.81 0.60 -7.87
N GLY A 88 5.61 -0.17 -8.60
CA GLY A 88 7.06 -0.17 -8.45
C GLY A 88 7.69 1.20 -8.71
N LEU A 89 7.21 1.90 -9.75
CA LEU A 89 7.62 3.27 -10.04
C LEU A 89 7.22 4.23 -8.91
N ALA A 90 6.00 4.11 -8.39
CA ALA A 90 5.54 4.91 -7.26
C ALA A 90 6.40 4.68 -6.00
N PHE A 91 6.80 3.43 -5.73
CA PHE A 91 7.75 3.11 -4.66
C PHE A 91 9.11 3.78 -4.85
N MET A 92 9.67 3.70 -6.06
CA MET A 92 10.93 4.36 -6.41
C MET A 92 10.84 5.88 -6.25
N ALA A 93 9.74 6.50 -6.71
CA ALA A 93 9.52 7.93 -6.57
C ALA A 93 9.37 8.37 -5.11
N LEU A 94 8.61 7.62 -4.30
CA LEU A 94 8.47 7.87 -2.86
C LEU A 94 9.81 7.74 -2.15
N PHE A 95 10.59 6.71 -2.44
CA PHE A 95 11.91 6.53 -1.85
C PHE A 95 12.84 7.69 -2.26
N SER A 96 12.86 8.06 -3.54
CA SER A 96 13.62 9.21 -4.03
C SER A 96 13.23 10.52 -3.35
N SER A 97 11.95 10.72 -3.03
CA SER A 97 11.48 11.94 -2.37
C SER A 97 11.99 12.14 -0.94
N VAL A 98 12.57 11.11 -0.32
CA VAL A 98 13.18 11.21 1.02
C VAL A 98 14.61 11.77 0.96
N PHE A 99 15.31 11.63 -0.17
CA PHE A 99 16.71 12.01 -0.33
C PHE A 99 16.92 13.32 -1.12
N LEU A 100 15.83 13.93 -1.60
CA LEU A 100 15.81 15.25 -2.25
C LEU A 100 15.53 16.35 -1.22
#